data_AF-A0A7C6WB31-F1
#
_entry.id   AF-A0A7C6WB31-F1
#
_cell.length_a   1.000
_cell.length_b   1.000
_cell.length_c   1.000
_cell.angle_alpha   90.00
_cell.angle_beta   90.00
_cell.angle_gamma   90.00
#
_symmetry.space_group_name_H-M   'P 1'
#
loop_
_entity.id
_entity.type
_entity.pdbx_description
1 polymer ?
#
loop_
_entity_poly.entity_id
_entity_poly.type
_entity_poly.pdbx_seq_one_letter_code
_entity_poly.pdbx_strand_id
1 'polypeptide(L)'
;MLIDTHCHIQDREFAGDLEAVLGRAREAGVAYALVVGSDLASSQRAFNLAQRFPQLFAAVGVHPHDSKDADSATFDRIRELAAQDRVVALGEMGLDYHYDFSPRKNQQRVFRYQIGLARECGLPVIIHDREAHGDTLAILQEERAEEVGGVLHCFSGSWEMAQECLKMGFYISVAGPVTFAN
;
A
#
# COMPACT_ATOMS: atom_id res chain seq x y z
N MET A 1 -9.96 5.04 -20.00
CA MET A 1 -9.59 5.70 -18.74
C MET A 1 -8.87 4.67 -17.89
N LEU A 2 -7.63 4.95 -17.49
CA LEU A 2 -6.83 4.09 -16.61
C LEU A 2 -6.71 4.75 -15.22
N ILE A 3 -6.55 3.90 -14.20
CA ILE A 3 -6.20 4.32 -12.84
C ILE A 3 -4.94 3.56 -12.48
N ASP A 4 -3.89 4.29 -12.09
CA ASP A 4 -2.72 3.68 -11.49
C ASP A 4 -2.99 3.49 -9.99
N THR A 5 -3.18 2.25 -9.55
CA THR A 5 -3.56 1.97 -8.15
C THR A 5 -2.37 1.98 -7.20
N HIS A 6 -1.13 2.15 -7.68
CA HIS A 6 0.04 2.12 -6.81
C HIS A 6 1.25 2.80 -7.44
N CYS A 7 1.54 4.02 -7.01
CA CYS A 7 2.73 4.74 -7.44
C CYS A 7 3.41 5.47 -6.28
N HIS A 8 4.71 5.74 -6.44
CA HIS A 8 5.52 6.48 -5.48
C HIS A 8 6.01 7.82 -6.06
N ILE A 9 5.13 8.56 -6.75
CA ILE A 9 5.48 9.84 -7.39
C ILE A 9 5.82 10.98 -6.40
N GLN A 10 5.65 10.74 -5.09
CA GLN A 10 6.12 11.61 -4.02
C GLN A 10 7.62 11.50 -3.73
N ASP A 11 8.31 10.56 -4.37
CA ASP A 11 9.73 10.36 -4.18
C ASP A 11 10.56 11.45 -4.87
N ARG A 12 11.80 11.61 -4.40
CA ARG A 12 12.65 12.76 -4.73
C ARG A 12 13.01 12.80 -6.21
N GLU A 13 13.06 11.64 -6.84
CA GLU A 13 13.32 11.38 -8.25
C GLU A 13 12.36 12.17 -9.15
N PHE A 14 11.12 12.40 -8.71
CA PHE A 14 10.09 13.13 -9.46
C PHE A 14 9.96 14.60 -9.08
N ALA A 15 10.69 15.08 -8.06
CA ALA A 15 10.53 16.45 -7.57
C ALA A 15 10.86 17.52 -8.63
N GLY A 16 11.74 17.19 -9.58
CA GLY A 16 12.15 18.10 -10.66
C GLY A 16 11.17 18.20 -11.83
N ASP A 17 10.30 17.19 -12.04
CA ASP A 17 9.44 17.12 -13.24
C ASP A 17 8.02 16.59 -12.97
N LEU A 18 7.55 16.58 -11.71
CA LEU A 18 6.27 16.00 -11.30
C LEU A 18 5.08 16.45 -12.17
N GLU A 19 4.94 17.75 -12.45
CA GLU A 19 3.83 18.24 -13.28
C GLU A 19 3.91 17.73 -14.72
N ALA A 20 5.13 17.58 -15.26
CA ALA A 20 5.34 16.99 -16.58
C ALA A 20 5.04 15.49 -16.58
N VAL A 21 5.38 14.76 -15.50
CA VAL A 21 5.01 13.34 -15.30
C VAL A 21 3.49 13.20 -15.31
N LEU A 22 2.76 14.02 -14.54
CA LEU A 22 1.31 14.02 -14.50
C LEU A 22 0.68 14.39 -15.85
N GLY A 23 1.30 15.31 -16.58
CA GLY A 23 0.92 15.65 -17.96
C GLY A 23 1.01 14.45 -18.90
N ARG A 24 2.16 13.77 -18.91
CA ARG A 24 2.39 12.55 -19.71
C ARG A 24 1.43 11.43 -19.31
N ALA A 25 1.18 11.23 -18.02
CA ALA A 25 0.24 10.23 -17.51
C ALA A 25 -1.18 10.47 -18.06
N ARG A 26 -1.64 11.73 -18.02
CA ARG A 26 -2.94 12.12 -18.58
C ARG A 26 -3.01 11.90 -20.09
N GLU A 27 -1.97 12.28 -20.83
CA GLU A 27 -1.88 12.06 -22.29
C GLU A 27 -1.92 10.57 -22.64
N ALA A 28 -1.33 9.71 -21.81
CA ALA A 28 -1.39 8.26 -21.92
C ALA A 28 -2.73 7.65 -21.44
N GLY A 29 -3.68 8.46 -20.96
CA GLY A 29 -5.00 8.04 -20.53
C GLY A 29 -5.12 7.60 -19.07
N VAL A 30 -4.08 7.80 -18.25
CA VAL A 30 -4.11 7.63 -16.79
C VAL A 30 -4.79 8.85 -16.18
N ALA A 31 -6.04 8.68 -15.75
CA ALA A 31 -6.86 9.78 -15.26
C ALA A 31 -6.71 10.02 -13.75
N TYR A 32 -6.39 8.97 -13.00
CA TYR A 32 -6.18 9.02 -11.55
C TYR A 32 -5.00 8.15 -11.14
N ALA A 33 -4.36 8.51 -10.04
CA ALA A 33 -3.33 7.68 -9.43
C ALA A 33 -3.44 7.68 -7.90
N LEU A 34 -3.12 6.53 -7.30
CA LEU A 34 -3.01 6.38 -5.85
C LEU A 34 -1.52 6.45 -5.47
N VAL A 35 -1.19 7.48 -4.69
CA VAL A 35 0.15 7.77 -4.21
C VAL A 35 0.34 7.07 -2.87
N VAL A 36 1.23 6.09 -2.81
CA VAL A 36 1.33 5.17 -1.67
C VAL A 36 2.54 5.51 -0.80
N GLY A 37 2.29 5.85 0.46
CA GLY A 37 3.34 6.01 1.47
C GLY A 37 3.87 4.66 1.95
N SER A 38 5.16 4.60 2.27
CA SER A 38 5.84 3.42 2.84
C SER A 38 6.32 3.65 4.28
N ASP A 39 6.28 4.88 4.76
CA ASP A 39 6.59 5.29 6.13
C ASP A 39 5.78 6.56 6.46
N LEU A 40 5.90 7.08 7.68
CA LEU A 40 5.17 8.30 8.07
C LEU A 40 5.55 9.52 7.21
N ALA A 41 6.84 9.67 6.88
CA ALA A 41 7.33 10.84 6.15
C ALA A 41 6.84 10.85 4.70
N SER A 42 6.86 9.70 4.03
CA SER A 42 6.35 9.49 2.67
C SER A 42 4.82 9.52 2.64
N SER A 43 4.14 8.99 3.66
CA SER A 43 2.70 9.11 3.84
C SER A 43 2.27 10.58 3.91
N GLN A 44 3.01 11.42 4.66
CA GLN A 44 2.76 12.86 4.69
C GLN A 44 3.00 13.52 3.33
N ARG A 45 4.04 13.11 2.59
CA ARG A 45 4.29 13.63 1.22
C ARG A 45 3.17 13.20 0.26
N ALA A 46 2.73 11.95 0.31
CA ALA A 46 1.64 11.41 -0.51
C ALA A 46 0.34 12.20 -0.27
N PHE A 47 -0.02 12.43 1.01
CA PHE A 47 -1.15 13.26 1.38
C PHE A 47 -1.02 14.69 0.83
N ASN A 48 0.14 15.33 1.00
CA ASN A 48 0.37 16.68 0.49
C ASN A 48 0.20 16.77 -1.04
N LEU A 49 0.64 15.74 -1.78
CA LEU A 49 0.40 15.68 -3.23
C LEU A 49 -1.08 15.51 -3.57
N ALA A 50 -1.80 14.65 -2.86
CA ALA A 50 -3.24 14.44 -3.06
C ALA A 50 -4.08 15.69 -2.77
N GLN A 51 -3.63 16.54 -1.84
CA GLN A 51 -4.25 17.85 -1.59
C GLN A 51 -4.01 18.85 -2.73
N ARG A 52 -2.84 18.79 -3.38
CA ARG A 52 -2.45 19.73 -4.43
C ARG A 52 -3.00 19.37 -5.81
N PHE A 53 -3.12 18.08 -6.12
CA PHE A 53 -3.49 17.59 -7.45
C PHE A 53 -4.78 16.78 -7.38
N PRO A 54 -5.91 17.27 -7.95
CA PRO A 54 -7.22 16.63 -7.83
C PRO A 54 -7.31 15.20 -8.39
N GLN A 55 -6.41 14.83 -9.30
CA GLN A 55 -6.29 13.49 -9.88
C GLN A 55 -5.54 12.49 -8.99
N LEU A 56 -4.97 12.95 -7.87
CA LEU A 56 -4.21 12.11 -6.96
C LEU A 56 -5.04 11.82 -5.70
N PHE A 57 -4.93 10.58 -5.24
CA PHE A 57 -5.37 10.13 -3.93
C PHE A 57 -4.16 9.59 -3.16
N ALA A 58 -4.28 9.44 -1.85
CA ALA A 58 -3.20 8.95 -1.01
C ALA A 58 -3.58 7.66 -0.28
N ALA A 59 -2.59 6.79 -0.09
CA ALA A 59 -2.60 5.73 0.90
C ALA A 59 -1.46 5.96 1.90
N VAL A 60 -1.72 5.66 3.17
CA VAL A 60 -0.79 5.93 4.27
C VAL A 60 -0.54 4.66 5.08
N GLY A 61 0.71 4.42 5.44
CA GLY A 61 1.08 3.20 6.15
C GLY A 61 2.57 3.08 6.42
N VAL A 62 2.95 1.90 6.90
CA VAL A 62 4.33 1.51 7.17
C VAL A 62 4.62 0.19 6.46
N HIS A 63 5.57 0.24 5.56
CA HIS A 63 6.07 -0.87 4.77
C HIS A 63 6.88 -1.84 5.66
N PRO A 64 6.91 -3.15 5.37
CA PRO A 64 7.65 -4.13 6.16
C PRO A 64 9.11 -3.75 6.43
N HIS A 65 9.78 -3.09 5.48
CA HIS A 65 11.18 -2.68 5.62
C HIS A 65 11.40 -1.71 6.80
N ASP A 66 10.42 -0.84 7.08
CA ASP A 66 10.50 0.20 8.11
C ASP A 66 9.79 -0.19 9.43
N SER A 67 9.25 -1.41 9.50
CA SER A 67 8.47 -1.91 10.65
C SER A 67 9.24 -1.95 11.98
N LYS A 68 10.58 -1.98 11.96
CA LYS A 68 11.41 -1.94 13.18
C LYS A 68 11.40 -0.58 13.88
N ASP A 69 11.17 0.49 13.13
CA ASP A 69 11.24 1.87 13.62
C ASP A 69 9.84 2.43 13.95
N ALA A 70 8.79 1.69 13.60
CA ALA A 70 7.41 2.06 13.88
C ALA A 70 7.02 1.85 15.36
N ASP A 71 6.48 2.91 15.95
CA ASP A 71 6.01 2.97 17.33
C ASP A 71 4.56 3.50 17.42
N SER A 72 4.05 3.66 18.65
CA SER A 72 2.69 4.17 18.85
C SER A 72 2.50 5.58 18.29
N ALA A 73 3.50 6.46 18.43
CA ALA A 73 3.45 7.82 17.92
C ALA A 73 3.35 7.85 16.38
N THR A 74 4.03 6.91 15.72
CA THR A 74 3.93 6.68 14.28
C THR A 74 2.49 6.40 13.88
N PHE A 75 1.84 5.44 14.56
CA PHE A 75 0.47 5.04 14.23
C PHE A 75 -0.59 6.06 14.63
N ASP A 76 -0.37 6.84 15.68
CA ASP A 76 -1.23 7.97 16.03
C ASP A 76 -1.26 8.99 14.88
N ARG A 77 -0.10 9.28 14.29
CA ARG A 77 -0.02 10.19 13.14
C ARG A 77 -0.58 9.59 11.85
N ILE A 78 -0.39 8.28 11.62
CA ILE A 78 -1.03 7.58 10.49
C ILE A 78 -2.56 7.61 10.64
N ARG A 79 -3.11 7.41 11.83
CA ARG A 79 -4.55 7.49 12.10
C ARG A 79 -5.12 8.88 11.79
N GLU A 80 -4.40 9.93 12.18
CA GLU A 80 -4.80 11.30 11.88
C GLU A 80 -4.77 11.61 10.37
N LEU A 81 -3.81 11.06 9.63
CA LEU A 81 -3.76 11.15 8.16
C LEU A 81 -4.89 10.36 7.52
N ALA A 82 -5.17 9.14 7.98
CA ALA A 82 -6.23 8.28 7.48
C ALA A 82 -7.63 8.91 7.61
N ALA A 83 -7.81 9.83 8.57
CA ALA A 83 -9.05 10.58 8.74
C ALA A 83 -9.21 11.78 7.78
N GLN A 84 -8.19 12.10 6.98
CA GLN A 84 -8.24 13.24 6.06
C GLN A 84 -8.93 12.90 4.74
N ASP A 85 -9.62 13.89 4.18
CA ASP A 85 -10.11 13.81 2.81
C ASP A 85 -8.95 13.50 1.84
N ARG A 86 -9.23 12.67 0.83
CA ARG A 86 -8.27 12.16 -0.18
C ARG A 86 -7.36 11.02 0.28
N VAL A 87 -7.32 10.67 1.57
CA VAL A 87 -6.72 9.40 2.00
C VAL A 87 -7.77 8.30 1.89
N VAL A 88 -7.50 7.29 1.07
CA VAL A 88 -8.53 6.30 0.65
C VAL A 88 -8.17 4.85 0.99
N ALA A 89 -6.97 4.62 1.52
CA ALA A 89 -6.52 3.29 1.92
C ALA A 89 -5.41 3.39 2.98
N LEU A 90 -5.20 2.31 3.72
CA LEU A 90 -3.98 2.12 4.50
C LEU A 90 -3.00 1.22 3.77
N GLY A 91 -1.72 1.52 3.90
CA GLY A 91 -0.63 0.82 3.23
C GLY A 91 0.33 1.81 2.57
N GLU A 92 1.45 1.35 2.05
CA GLU A 92 1.78 -0.06 1.84
C GLU A 92 2.17 -0.79 3.14
N MET A 93 1.53 -1.92 3.43
CA MET A 93 1.78 -2.75 4.61
C MET A 93 1.95 -4.21 4.19
N GLY A 94 2.55 -5.05 5.03
CA GLY A 94 2.63 -6.48 4.74
C GLY A 94 3.95 -7.09 5.17
N LEU A 95 4.46 -8.05 4.40
CA LEU A 95 5.65 -8.83 4.72
C LEU A 95 6.63 -8.91 3.54
N ASP A 96 7.92 -8.75 3.85
CA ASP A 96 9.02 -8.94 2.90
C ASP A 96 10.13 -9.77 3.56
N TYR A 97 10.16 -11.05 3.22
CA TYR A 97 11.15 -12.01 3.72
C TYR A 97 12.36 -12.16 2.79
N HIS A 98 12.33 -11.50 1.64
CA HIS A 98 13.42 -11.52 0.68
C HIS A 98 14.57 -10.63 1.14
N TYR A 99 14.26 -9.39 1.53
CA TYR A 99 15.27 -8.42 1.97
C TYR A 99 15.50 -8.43 3.48
N ASP A 100 14.49 -8.80 4.29
CA ASP A 100 14.58 -8.90 5.75
C ASP A 100 15.18 -7.64 6.45
N PHE A 101 14.93 -6.44 5.90
CA PHE A 101 15.44 -5.16 6.45
C PHE A 101 14.88 -4.80 7.84
N SER A 102 13.79 -5.45 8.22
CA SER A 102 13.27 -5.47 9.59
C SER A 102 13.06 -6.91 10.04
N PRO A 103 13.27 -7.24 11.33
CA PRO A 103 13.02 -8.58 11.84
C PRO A 103 11.58 -9.03 11.56
N ARG A 104 11.39 -10.27 11.09
CA ARG A 104 10.05 -10.81 10.72
C ARG A 104 9.00 -10.63 11.82
N LYS A 105 9.38 -10.79 13.09
CA LYS A 105 8.47 -10.54 14.23
C LYS A 105 7.96 -9.10 14.27
N ASN A 106 8.79 -8.13 13.93
CA ASN A 106 8.39 -6.72 13.85
C ASN A 106 7.46 -6.52 12.65
N GLN A 107 7.81 -7.08 11.48
CA GLN A 107 6.96 -7.01 10.28
C GLN A 107 5.55 -7.56 10.56
N GLN A 108 5.44 -8.78 11.10
CA GLN A 108 4.16 -9.40 11.44
C GLN A 108 3.36 -8.58 12.46
N ARG A 109 4.02 -8.11 13.53
CA ARG A 109 3.36 -7.28 14.56
C ARG A 109 2.80 -5.99 13.96
N VAL A 110 3.59 -5.28 13.16
CA VAL A 110 3.19 -4.03 12.51
C VAL A 110 2.11 -4.27 11.46
N PHE A 111 2.21 -5.36 10.69
CA PHE A 111 1.20 -5.71 9.71
C PHE A 111 -0.17 -5.96 10.36
N ARG A 112 -0.21 -6.79 11.41
CA ARG A 112 -1.44 -7.05 12.19
C ARG A 112 -2.04 -5.78 12.75
N TYR A 113 -1.20 -4.93 13.35
CA TYR A 113 -1.64 -3.66 13.92
C TYR A 113 -2.30 -2.76 12.86
N GLN A 114 -1.69 -2.66 11.67
CA GLN A 114 -2.23 -1.83 10.58
C GLN A 114 -3.54 -2.37 10.01
N ILE A 115 -3.75 -3.70 9.95
CA ILE A 115 -5.05 -4.28 9.59
C ILE A 115 -6.11 -3.86 10.62
N GLY A 116 -5.79 -3.95 11.92
CA GLY A 116 -6.68 -3.48 12.99
C GLY A 116 -7.03 -2.00 12.83
N LEU A 117 -6.03 -1.16 12.56
CA LEU A 117 -6.23 0.28 12.32
C LEU A 117 -7.09 0.54 11.08
N ALA A 118 -6.88 -0.21 10.00
CA ALA A 118 -7.68 -0.07 8.79
C ALA A 118 -9.16 -0.39 9.05
N ARG A 119 -9.43 -1.41 9.88
CA ARG A 119 -10.79 -1.75 10.35
C ARG A 119 -11.40 -0.66 11.20
N GLU A 120 -10.63 -0.05 12.12
CA GLU A 120 -11.09 1.10 12.91
C GLU A 120 -11.44 2.31 12.02
N CYS A 121 -10.64 2.56 10.99
CA CYS A 121 -10.85 3.65 10.04
C CYS A 121 -11.92 3.35 8.97
N GLY A 122 -12.33 2.10 8.81
CA GLY A 122 -13.22 1.67 7.73
C GLY A 122 -12.62 1.85 6.32
N LEU A 123 -11.29 1.70 6.20
CA LEU A 123 -10.55 1.90 4.96
C LEU A 123 -9.95 0.57 4.45
N PRO A 124 -9.91 0.33 3.13
CA PRO A 124 -9.27 -0.85 2.55
C PRO A 124 -7.75 -0.81 2.73
N VAL A 125 -7.09 -1.97 2.59
CA VAL A 125 -5.63 -2.09 2.75
C VAL A 125 -4.89 -2.36 1.43
N ILE A 126 -3.64 -1.92 1.35
CA ILE A 126 -2.70 -2.22 0.25
C ILE A 126 -1.60 -3.12 0.80
N ILE A 127 -1.54 -4.35 0.30
CA ILE A 127 -0.69 -5.42 0.81
C ILE A 127 0.54 -5.61 -0.08
N HIS A 128 1.72 -5.43 0.51
CA HIS A 128 3.00 -5.93 0.01
C HIS A 128 3.23 -7.36 0.50
N ASP A 129 3.63 -8.23 -0.41
CA ASP A 129 3.94 -9.60 -0.08
C ASP A 129 5.09 -10.09 -0.94
N ARG A 130 6.22 -10.45 -0.30
CA ARG A 130 7.38 -10.97 -1.00
C ARG A 130 8.04 -12.11 -0.25
N GLU A 131 8.01 -13.30 -0.85
CA GLU A 131 8.50 -14.55 -0.27
C GLU A 131 7.89 -14.88 1.11
N ALA A 132 6.71 -14.31 1.41
CA ALA A 132 6.02 -14.43 2.70
C ALA A 132 4.56 -14.90 2.56
N HIS A 133 4.19 -15.42 1.38
CA HIS A 133 2.82 -15.76 0.96
C HIS A 133 1.95 -16.45 2.03
N GLY A 134 2.49 -17.48 2.68
CA GLY A 134 1.76 -18.26 3.69
C GLY A 134 1.47 -17.45 4.95
N ASP A 135 2.45 -16.73 5.47
CA ASP A 135 2.29 -15.88 6.65
C ASP A 135 1.39 -14.68 6.34
N THR A 136 1.51 -14.10 5.15
CA THR A 136 0.64 -13.01 4.68
C THR A 136 -0.82 -13.46 4.69
N LEU A 137 -1.12 -14.62 4.07
CA LEU A 137 -2.48 -15.15 4.01
C LEU A 137 -3.03 -15.48 5.41
N ALA A 138 -2.22 -16.11 6.26
CA ALA A 138 -2.61 -16.44 7.63
C ALA A 138 -2.95 -15.18 8.45
N ILE A 139 -2.13 -14.14 8.36
CA ILE A 139 -2.37 -12.86 9.06
C ILE A 139 -3.65 -12.19 8.58
N LEU A 140 -3.88 -12.15 7.26
CA LEU A 140 -5.10 -11.55 6.70
C LEU A 140 -6.36 -12.25 7.24
N GLN A 141 -6.34 -13.57 7.37
CA GLN A 141 -7.45 -14.36 7.92
C GLN A 141 -7.61 -14.15 9.44
N GLU A 142 -6.52 -14.21 10.19
CA GLU A 142 -6.53 -14.08 11.65
C GLU A 142 -7.00 -12.68 12.11
N GLU A 143 -6.60 -11.64 11.39
CA GLU A 143 -6.94 -10.24 11.71
C GLU A 143 -8.25 -9.77 11.06
N ARG A 144 -8.99 -10.69 10.41
CA ARG A 144 -10.29 -10.44 9.79
C ARG A 144 -10.25 -9.34 8.74
N ALA A 145 -9.21 -9.35 7.90
CA ALA A 145 -8.98 -8.34 6.89
C ALA A 145 -10.09 -8.30 5.81
N GLU A 146 -10.89 -9.37 5.69
CA GLU A 146 -12.06 -9.42 4.81
C GLU A 146 -13.14 -8.38 5.15
N GLU A 147 -13.13 -7.83 6.37
CA GLU A 147 -14.06 -6.75 6.76
C GLU A 147 -13.81 -5.44 6.03
N VAL A 148 -12.57 -5.20 5.59
CA VAL A 148 -12.17 -3.98 4.85
C VAL A 148 -11.76 -4.27 3.42
N GLY A 149 -11.34 -5.49 3.11
CA GLY A 149 -10.82 -5.87 1.80
C GLY A 149 -9.59 -5.04 1.42
N GLY A 150 -9.23 -5.06 0.14
CA GLY A 150 -8.06 -4.33 -0.32
C GLY A 150 -7.47 -4.85 -1.61
N VAL A 151 -6.19 -4.60 -1.81
CA VAL A 151 -5.42 -5.03 -2.98
C VAL A 151 -4.15 -5.74 -2.52
N LEU A 152 -3.84 -6.89 -3.09
CA LEU A 152 -2.49 -7.45 -3.06
C LEU A 152 -1.70 -6.80 -4.19
N HIS A 153 -0.83 -5.84 -3.83
CA HIS A 153 -0.01 -5.09 -4.77
C HIS A 153 1.05 -6.01 -5.39
N CYS A 154 1.34 -5.79 -6.68
CA CYS A 154 2.38 -6.50 -7.42
C CYS A 154 2.38 -8.02 -7.16
N PHE A 155 1.20 -8.64 -7.27
CA PHE A 155 0.99 -10.01 -6.81
C PHE A 155 1.90 -11.01 -7.53
N SER A 156 2.62 -11.81 -6.74
CA SER A 156 3.52 -12.86 -7.23
C SER A 156 3.27 -14.23 -6.57
N GLY A 157 2.11 -14.39 -5.91
CA GLY A 157 1.73 -15.64 -5.26
C GLY A 157 1.18 -16.69 -6.24
N SER A 158 0.78 -17.85 -5.71
CA SER A 158 0.18 -18.91 -6.53
C SER A 158 -1.29 -18.63 -6.86
N TRP A 159 -1.83 -19.37 -7.83
CA TRP A 159 -3.25 -19.29 -8.17
C TRP A 159 -4.16 -19.63 -6.97
N GLU A 160 -3.76 -20.61 -6.15
CA GLU A 160 -4.49 -21.01 -4.95
C GLU A 160 -4.56 -19.86 -3.94
N MET A 161 -3.45 -19.16 -3.70
CA MET A 161 -3.44 -17.98 -2.85
C MET A 161 -4.35 -16.89 -3.41
N ALA A 162 -4.28 -16.62 -4.73
CA ALA A 162 -5.16 -15.64 -5.37
C ALA A 162 -6.64 -15.97 -5.15
N GLN A 163 -7.03 -17.24 -5.26
CA GLN A 163 -8.41 -17.67 -5.01
C GLN A 163 -8.85 -17.42 -3.57
N GLU A 164 -7.99 -17.67 -2.58
CA GLU A 164 -8.31 -17.38 -1.18
C GLU A 164 -8.43 -15.86 -0.93
N CYS A 165 -7.53 -15.05 -1.48
CA CYS A 165 -7.61 -13.59 -1.38
C CYS A 165 -8.89 -13.04 -2.02
N LEU A 166 -9.28 -13.54 -3.19
CA LEU A 166 -10.53 -13.14 -3.87
C LEU A 166 -11.77 -13.46 -3.03
N LYS A 167 -11.80 -14.62 -2.33
CA LYS A 167 -12.90 -14.98 -1.42
C LYS A 167 -13.01 -14.03 -0.23
N MET A 168 -11.88 -13.48 0.23
CA MET A 168 -11.82 -12.48 1.30
C MET A 168 -12.14 -11.05 0.81
N GLY A 169 -12.52 -10.86 -0.46
CA GLY A 169 -12.86 -9.54 -1.00
C GLY A 169 -11.65 -8.69 -1.41
N PHE A 170 -10.47 -9.30 -1.57
CA PHE A 170 -9.30 -8.62 -2.11
C PHE A 170 -9.28 -8.63 -3.63
N TYR A 171 -8.66 -7.61 -4.21
CA TYR A 171 -8.27 -7.57 -5.61
C TYR A 171 -6.81 -7.98 -5.80
N ILE A 172 -6.49 -8.51 -6.98
CA ILE A 172 -5.13 -8.89 -7.37
C ILE A 172 -4.56 -7.83 -8.31
N SER A 173 -3.47 -7.20 -7.91
CA SER A 173 -2.75 -6.24 -8.76
C SER A 173 -1.83 -6.98 -9.73
N VAL A 174 -1.94 -6.62 -11.02
CA VAL A 174 -1.01 -7.04 -12.06
C VAL A 174 -0.11 -5.87 -12.40
N ALA A 175 1.17 -5.99 -12.10
CA ALA A 175 2.16 -4.95 -12.31
C ALA A 175 3.16 -5.31 -13.43
N GLY A 176 4.14 -4.44 -13.65
CA GLY A 176 5.19 -4.59 -14.66
C GLY A 176 5.85 -5.98 -14.77
N PRO A 177 6.10 -6.74 -13.66
CA PRO A 177 6.72 -8.06 -13.73
C PRO A 177 6.02 -9.07 -14.64
N VAL A 178 4.73 -8.90 -14.96
CA VAL A 178 4.01 -9.75 -15.93
C VAL A 178 4.65 -9.71 -17.33
N THR A 179 5.44 -8.69 -17.62
CA THR A 179 6.13 -8.50 -18.91
C THR A 179 7.55 -9.08 -18.93
N PHE A 180 8.06 -9.55 -17.79
CA PHE A 180 9.42 -10.09 -17.70
C PHE A 180 9.48 -11.51 -18.28
N ALA A 181 10.61 -11.86 -18.88
CA ALA A 181 10.85 -13.23 -19.33
C ALA A 181 11.17 -14.12 -18.13
N ASN A 182 10.45 -15.24 -18.00
CA ASN A 182 10.67 -16.28 -16.99
C ASN A 182 11.79 -17.24 -17.40
#